data_AF-A0A2V8TNC0-F1
#
_entry.id   AF-A0A2V8TNC0-F1
#
_cell.length_a   1.000
_cell.length_b   1.000
_cell.length_c   1.000
_cell.angle_alpha   90.00
_cell.angle_beta   90.00
_cell.angle_gamma   90.00
#
_symmetry.space_group_name_H-M   'P 1'
#
loop_
_entity.id
_entity.type
_entity.pdbx_description
1 polymer ?
#
loop_
_entity_poly.entity_id
_entity_poly.type
_entity_poly.pdbx_seq_one_letter_code
_entity_poly.pdbx_strand_id
1 'polypeptide(L)'
;MTFEASVGRDLFDKTRNQRDQNATNRIAEVRWDLRSDLALQAFYLDREDRTELRDSPRILGLRVLGDPGTHFKFWADLAHEGGTRGRLDSSTGQVIVRDVQAHALDVGLTYRPRVVLDPSFTVSYALGSGDDELTLPAGQQPQGADGTFRQSGLQRNRASLNGVVSFRYYGEVLDPEDLLFHRYRQDVPSQRLENTELDANPSGLDPRLGSEWDLVVGYEPRKEFELRLTGGYFQPGRAFPADATSSTITTVQAKFRF
;
A
#
# COMPACT_ATOMS: atom_id res chain seq x y z
N MET A 1 -11.95 -16.54 17.27
CA MET A 1 -10.84 -16.95 16.39
C MET A 1 -11.44 -17.29 15.05
N THR A 2 -10.94 -16.65 14.00
CA THR A 2 -11.40 -16.84 12.62
C THR A 2 -10.20 -17.19 11.76
N PHE A 3 -10.37 -18.14 10.86
CA PHE A 3 -9.36 -18.57 9.91
C PHE A 3 -9.93 -18.47 8.50
N GLU A 4 -9.16 -17.87 7.61
CA GLU A 4 -9.48 -17.79 6.19
C GLU A 4 -8.25 -18.20 5.37
N ALA A 5 -8.47 -19.02 4.35
CA ALA A 5 -7.44 -19.36 3.39
C ALA A 5 -8.04 -19.33 1.99
N SER A 6 -7.29 -18.76 1.05
CA SER A 6 -7.65 -18.74 -0.35
C SER A 6 -6.46 -19.11 -1.22
N VAL A 7 -6.75 -19.81 -2.31
CA VAL A 7 -5.78 -20.12 -3.37
C VAL A 7 -6.43 -19.75 -4.67
N GLY A 8 -5.74 -18.97 -5.49
CA GLY A 8 -6.27 -18.52 -6.76
C GLY A 8 -5.22 -18.55 -7.86
N ARG A 9 -5.70 -18.89 -9.05
CA ARG A 9 -5.02 -18.66 -10.33
C ARG A 9 -5.87 -17.66 -11.08
N ASP A 10 -5.23 -16.75 -11.80
CA ASP A 10 -5.94 -15.76 -12.62
C ASP A 10 -7.00 -14.97 -11.80
N LEU A 11 -6.69 -14.58 -10.56
CA LEU A 11 -7.62 -13.87 -9.64
C LEU A 11 -8.13 -12.52 -10.19
N PHE A 12 -7.65 -12.07 -11.36
CA PHE A 12 -8.00 -10.79 -11.97
C PHE A 12 -8.43 -10.94 -13.43
N ASP A 13 -9.23 -9.97 -13.86
CA ASP A 13 -9.79 -9.81 -15.20
C ASP A 13 -8.72 -10.01 -16.29
N LYS A 14 -8.97 -10.96 -17.21
CA LYS A 14 -8.07 -11.40 -18.29
C LYS A 14 -7.60 -10.26 -19.20
N THR A 15 -8.26 -9.11 -19.13
CA THR A 15 -8.02 -7.95 -19.98
C THR A 15 -6.98 -6.96 -19.45
N ARG A 16 -6.57 -7.01 -18.17
CA ARG A 16 -5.75 -5.93 -17.56
C ARG A 16 -4.33 -6.29 -17.07
N ASN A 17 -4.01 -7.55 -16.75
CA ASN A 17 -2.67 -7.90 -16.23
C ASN A 17 -2.10 -9.19 -16.86
N GLN A 18 -1.18 -9.05 -17.82
CA GLN A 18 -0.38 -10.19 -18.32
C GLN A 18 0.47 -10.83 -17.21
N ARG A 19 0.83 -10.07 -16.17
CA ARG A 19 1.67 -10.50 -15.04
C ARG A 19 1.06 -11.69 -14.26
N ASP A 20 -0.25 -11.84 -14.25
CA ASP A 20 -0.94 -12.84 -13.40
C ASP A 20 -1.28 -14.15 -14.12
N GLN A 21 -1.19 -14.19 -15.45
CA GLN A 21 -1.57 -15.37 -16.26
C GLN A 21 -0.71 -16.61 -15.96
N ASN A 22 0.50 -16.41 -15.45
CA ASN A 22 1.46 -17.47 -15.15
C ASN A 22 1.81 -17.57 -13.65
N ALA A 23 1.01 -16.92 -12.79
CA ALA A 23 1.25 -16.89 -11.35
C ALA A 23 0.15 -17.61 -10.56
N THR A 24 0.53 -18.37 -9.55
CA THR A 24 -0.39 -18.85 -8.51
C THR A 24 -0.24 -17.97 -7.28
N ASN A 25 -1.36 -17.50 -6.72
CA ASN A 25 -1.37 -16.72 -5.49
C ASN A 25 -2.05 -17.52 -4.38
N ARG A 26 -1.46 -17.49 -3.18
CA ARG A 26 -1.98 -18.14 -1.98
C ARG A 26 -2.04 -17.10 -0.87
N ILE A 27 -3.15 -17.07 -0.14
CA ILE A 27 -3.35 -16.19 1.00
C ILE A 27 -3.84 -17.04 2.16
N ALA A 28 -3.26 -16.85 3.33
CA ALA A 28 -3.75 -17.43 4.57
C ALA A 28 -3.76 -16.36 5.65
N GLU A 29 -4.86 -16.25 6.38
CA GLU A 29 -5.06 -15.27 7.43
C GLU A 29 -5.64 -15.93 8.67
N VAL A 30 -5.12 -15.57 9.84
CA VAL A 30 -5.63 -16.01 11.13
C VAL A 30 -5.89 -14.79 11.98
N ARG A 31 -7.09 -14.67 12.53
CA ARG A 31 -7.50 -13.56 13.39
C ARG A 31 -7.91 -14.05 14.77
N TRP A 32 -7.41 -13.35 15.78
CA TRP A 32 -7.76 -13.48 17.18
C TRP A 32 -8.38 -12.18 17.67
N ASP A 33 -9.68 -12.20 17.97
CA ASP A 33 -10.34 -11.14 18.71
C ASP A 33 -9.99 -11.29 20.20
N LEU A 34 -9.00 -10.52 20.64
CA LEU A 34 -8.48 -10.56 22.01
C LEU A 34 -9.49 -9.96 23.00
N ARG A 35 -10.23 -8.95 22.53
CA ARG A 35 -11.38 -8.32 23.18
C ARG A 35 -12.39 -7.91 22.12
N SER A 36 -13.54 -7.38 22.53
CA SER A 36 -14.55 -6.85 21.59
C SER A 36 -14.05 -5.66 20.75
N ASP A 37 -13.02 -4.95 21.22
CA ASP A 37 -12.48 -3.72 20.65
C ASP A 37 -11.02 -3.87 20.17
N LEU A 38 -10.47 -5.09 20.20
CA LEU A 38 -9.05 -5.34 19.92
C LEU A 38 -8.87 -6.71 19.25
N ALA A 39 -8.20 -6.70 18.10
CA ALA A 39 -7.84 -7.92 17.39
C ALA A 39 -6.38 -7.94 16.95
N LEU A 40 -5.83 -9.14 16.95
CA LEU A 40 -4.55 -9.49 16.35
C LEU A 40 -4.83 -10.36 15.13
N GLN A 41 -4.14 -10.10 14.03
CA GLN A 41 -4.20 -10.89 12.82
C GLN A 41 -2.79 -11.23 12.36
N ALA A 42 -2.58 -12.49 11.97
CA ALA A 42 -1.40 -12.90 11.22
C ALA A 42 -1.83 -13.21 9.79
N PHE A 43 -1.01 -12.82 8.81
CA PHE A 43 -1.28 -13.09 7.41
C PHE A 43 -0.04 -13.60 6.69
N TYR A 44 -0.28 -14.46 5.70
CA TYR A 44 0.72 -14.99 4.82
C TYR A 44 0.23 -14.84 3.38
N LEU A 45 1.07 -14.27 2.54
CA LEU A 45 0.84 -14.09 1.11
C LEU A 45 1.99 -14.76 0.37
N ASP A 46 1.68 -15.62 -0.59
CA ASP A 46 2.67 -16.29 -1.43
C ASP A 46 2.27 -16.17 -2.88
N ARG A 47 3.21 -15.71 -3.69
CA ARG A 47 3.11 -15.71 -5.14
C ARG A 47 4.14 -16.68 -5.69
N GLU A 48 3.70 -17.52 -6.62
CA GLU A 48 4.55 -18.44 -7.35
C GLU A 48 4.41 -18.14 -8.84
N ASP A 49 5.38 -17.43 -9.38
CA ASP A 49 5.54 -17.16 -10.82
C ASP A 49 6.36 -18.28 -11.47
N ARG A 50 5.77 -18.90 -12.49
CA ARG A 50 6.36 -20.04 -13.22
C ARG A 50 7.08 -19.64 -14.50
N THR A 51 7.23 -18.35 -14.78
CA THR A 51 8.04 -17.84 -15.89
C THR A 51 9.52 -17.79 -15.51
N GLU A 52 10.37 -17.49 -16.49
CA GLU A 52 11.80 -17.26 -16.27
C GLU A 52 12.08 -16.06 -15.35
N LEU A 53 11.13 -15.13 -15.22
CA LEU A 53 11.24 -14.01 -14.27
C LEU A 53 11.28 -14.49 -12.82
N ARG A 54 10.65 -15.62 -12.48
CA ARG A 54 10.62 -16.16 -11.11
C ARG A 54 10.27 -15.08 -10.06
N ASP A 55 9.34 -14.18 -10.37
CA ASP A 55 8.86 -13.15 -9.47
C ASP A 55 7.89 -13.76 -8.45
N SER A 56 8.47 -14.41 -7.43
CA SER A 56 7.77 -15.23 -6.44
C SER A 56 8.00 -14.73 -5.00
N PRO A 57 7.51 -13.51 -4.68
CA PRO A 57 7.62 -12.95 -3.34
C PRO A 57 6.70 -13.69 -2.35
N ARG A 58 7.14 -13.71 -1.09
CA ARG A 58 6.40 -14.24 0.04
C ARG A 58 6.37 -13.21 1.15
N ILE A 59 5.19 -12.89 1.67
CA ILE A 59 5.04 -11.94 2.76
C ILE A 59 4.44 -12.67 3.96
N LEU A 60 5.11 -12.55 5.10
CA LEU A 60 4.57 -12.89 6.41
C LEU A 60 4.34 -11.58 7.16
N GLY A 61 3.16 -11.40 7.74
CA GLY A 61 2.86 -10.19 8.49
C GLY A 61 1.97 -10.41 9.70
N LEU A 62 1.99 -9.39 10.55
CA LEU A 62 1.19 -9.25 11.75
C LEU A 62 0.48 -7.90 11.69
N ARG A 63 -0.75 -7.90 12.17
CA ARG A 63 -1.64 -6.74 12.21
C ARG A 63 -2.31 -6.67 13.57
N VAL A 64 -2.30 -5.49 14.18
CA VAL A 64 -3.17 -5.16 15.32
C VAL A 64 -4.19 -4.14 14.84
N LEU A 65 -5.45 -4.36 15.18
CA LEU A 65 -6.55 -3.44 14.95
C LEU A 65 -7.27 -3.19 16.27
N GLY A 66 -7.53 -1.94 16.60
CA GLY A 66 -8.32 -1.59 17.78
C GLY A 66 -9.26 -0.43 17.56
N ASP A 67 -10.38 -0.46 18.28
CA ASP A 67 -11.38 0.61 18.35
C ASP A 67 -11.77 0.87 19.82
N PRO A 68 -10.82 1.29 20.67
CA PRO A 68 -11.08 1.44 22.10
C PRO A 68 -12.06 2.60 22.36
N GLY A 69 -13.20 2.26 22.95
CA GLY A 69 -14.25 3.22 23.27
C GLY A 69 -15.08 3.57 22.03
N THR A 70 -15.19 4.86 21.71
CA THR A 70 -16.00 5.32 20.57
C THR A 70 -15.34 6.45 19.77
N HIS A 71 -14.15 6.85 20.17
CA HIS A 71 -13.50 8.05 19.66
C HIS A 71 -12.20 7.72 18.93
N PHE A 72 -11.66 6.52 19.12
CA PHE A 72 -10.33 6.18 18.63
C PHE A 72 -10.36 4.86 17.91
N LYS A 73 -9.79 4.83 16.71
CA LYS A 73 -9.39 3.60 16.03
C LYS A 73 -7.90 3.63 15.78
N PHE A 74 -7.25 2.48 15.78
CA PHE A 74 -5.84 2.39 15.45
C PHE A 74 -5.51 1.09 14.73
N TRP A 75 -4.41 1.14 13.98
CA TRP A 75 -3.78 -0.04 13.41
C TRP A 75 -2.28 -0.01 13.61
N ALA A 76 -1.69 -1.20 13.62
CA ALA A 76 -0.25 -1.40 13.53
C ALA A 76 0.03 -2.67 12.73
N ASP A 77 0.75 -2.52 11.63
CA ASP A 77 1.12 -3.58 10.71
C ASP A 77 2.63 -3.75 10.67
N LEU A 78 3.08 -5.00 10.68
CA LEU A 78 4.45 -5.40 10.46
C LEU A 78 4.47 -6.46 9.36
N ALA A 79 5.39 -6.33 8.42
CA ALA A 79 5.56 -7.31 7.35
C ALA A 79 7.03 -7.62 7.12
N HIS A 80 7.29 -8.88 6.78
CA HIS A 80 8.56 -9.34 6.25
C HIS A 80 8.31 -9.98 4.89
N GLU A 81 9.07 -9.55 3.89
CA GLU A 81 9.05 -10.11 2.54
C GLU A 81 10.33 -10.91 2.30
N GLY A 82 10.16 -12.11 1.76
CA GLY A 82 11.22 -12.96 1.24
C GLY A 82 10.84 -13.58 -0.11
N GLY A 83 11.55 -14.63 -0.51
CA GLY A 83 11.34 -15.29 -1.80
C GLY A 83 12.26 -14.74 -2.88
N THR A 84 11.79 -14.71 -4.13
CA THR A 84 12.59 -14.23 -5.26
C THR A 84 11.87 -13.14 -6.02
N ARG A 85 12.65 -12.26 -6.63
CA ARG A 85 12.15 -11.19 -7.49
C ARG A 85 12.99 -11.15 -8.73
N GLY A 86 12.34 -11.28 -9.89
CA GLY A 86 13.02 -11.08 -11.15
C GLY A 86 12.51 -9.90 -11.94
N ARG A 87 13.41 -9.36 -12.74
CA ARG A 87 13.18 -8.23 -13.63
C ARG A 87 13.88 -8.48 -14.96
N LEU A 88 13.33 -7.90 -16.01
CA LEU A 88 14.04 -7.76 -17.27
C LEU A 88 14.95 -6.53 -17.19
N ASP A 89 16.23 -6.71 -17.45
CA ASP A 89 17.15 -5.61 -17.64
C ASP A 89 16.90 -4.98 -19.02
N SER A 90 16.39 -3.76 -19.04
CA SER A 90 16.09 -3.04 -20.29
C SER A 90 17.31 -2.73 -21.15
N SER A 91 18.53 -2.77 -20.58
CA SER A 91 19.78 -2.48 -21.29
C SER A 91 20.41 -3.72 -21.91
N THR A 92 20.29 -4.88 -21.25
CA THR A 92 20.91 -6.14 -21.71
C THR A 92 19.90 -7.15 -22.26
N GLY A 93 18.61 -6.95 -22.01
CA GLY A 93 17.55 -7.91 -22.32
C GLY A 93 17.61 -9.18 -21.47
N GLN A 94 18.47 -9.24 -20.45
CA GLN A 94 18.61 -10.41 -19.59
C GLN A 94 17.63 -10.37 -18.42
N VAL A 95 17.18 -11.54 -18.00
CA VAL A 95 16.41 -11.70 -16.77
C VAL A 95 17.38 -11.75 -15.59
N ILE A 96 17.22 -10.81 -14.66
CA ILE A 96 17.94 -10.78 -13.39
C ILE A 96 16.97 -11.27 -12.32
N VAL A 97 17.34 -12.31 -11.58
CA VAL A 97 16.58 -12.81 -10.42
C VAL A 97 17.42 -12.65 -9.16
N ARG A 98 16.84 -12.05 -8.13
CA ARG A 98 17.46 -11.88 -6.80
C ARG A 98 16.58 -12.49 -5.71
N ASP A 99 17.20 -13.00 -4.67
CA ASP A 99 16.50 -13.27 -3.42
C ASP A 99 16.02 -11.95 -2.80
N VAL A 100 14.92 -11.98 -2.06
CA VAL A 100 14.37 -10.81 -1.36
C VAL A 100 14.55 -10.98 0.14
N GLN A 101 14.90 -9.90 0.83
CA GLN A 101 14.87 -9.83 2.29
C GLN A 101 14.50 -8.40 2.69
N ALA A 102 13.21 -8.16 2.87
CA ALA A 102 12.67 -6.82 3.08
C ALA A 102 11.66 -6.79 4.22
N HIS A 103 11.39 -5.60 4.77
CA HIS A 103 10.52 -5.41 5.92
C HIS A 103 9.70 -4.12 5.78
N ALA A 104 8.52 -4.08 6.41
CA ALA A 104 7.73 -2.86 6.50
C ALA A 104 6.99 -2.74 7.84
N LEU A 105 6.70 -1.49 8.18
CA LEU A 105 5.88 -1.05 9.30
C LEU A 105 4.87 -0.02 8.80
N ASP A 106 3.62 -0.12 9.24
CA ASP A 106 2.60 0.92 9.06
C ASP A 106 1.81 1.05 10.36
N VAL A 107 1.68 2.28 10.86
CA VAL A 107 0.91 2.56 12.07
C VAL A 107 0.02 3.76 11.84
N GLY A 108 -1.17 3.74 12.44
CA GLY A 108 -2.06 4.89 12.37
C GLY A 108 -3.09 4.94 13.49
N LEU A 109 -3.61 6.14 13.67
CA LEU A 109 -4.60 6.51 14.68
C LEU A 109 -5.64 7.42 14.05
N THR A 110 -6.91 7.05 14.20
CA THR A 110 -8.08 7.82 13.81
C THR A 110 -8.76 8.35 15.06
N TYR A 111 -9.06 9.65 15.10
CA TYR A 111 -9.86 10.30 16.14
C TYR A 111 -11.20 10.79 15.57
N ARG A 112 -12.31 10.43 16.21
CA ARG A 112 -13.68 10.83 15.87
C ARG A 112 -14.32 11.60 17.03
N PRO A 113 -14.33 12.94 17.04
CA PRO A 113 -15.09 13.71 18.01
C PRO A 113 -16.60 13.60 17.78
N ARG A 114 -17.37 13.40 18.86
CA ARG A 114 -18.84 13.38 18.83
C ARG A 114 -19.42 14.80 18.74
N VAL A 115 -19.32 15.42 17.57
CA VAL A 115 -19.98 16.69 17.25
C VAL A 115 -21.00 16.47 16.13
N VAL A 116 -21.84 17.47 15.82
CA VAL A 116 -22.94 17.34 14.83
C VAL A 116 -22.46 16.87 13.45
N LEU A 117 -21.24 17.25 13.09
CA LEU A 117 -20.58 16.89 11.84
C LEU A 117 -19.90 15.51 11.87
N ASP A 118 -19.68 14.94 13.06
CA ASP A 118 -18.99 13.66 13.27
C ASP A 118 -17.71 13.48 12.40
N PRO A 119 -16.79 14.48 12.36
CA PRO A 119 -15.63 14.40 11.50
C PRO A 119 -14.68 13.31 11.98
N SER A 120 -13.81 12.82 11.09
CA SER A 120 -12.70 11.95 11.47
C SER A 120 -11.35 12.53 11.06
N PHE A 121 -10.38 12.34 11.95
CA PHE A 121 -9.00 12.81 11.76
C PHE A 121 -8.05 11.65 11.90
N THR A 122 -7.27 11.37 10.87
CA THR A 122 -6.36 10.24 10.85
C THR A 122 -4.93 10.69 10.65
N VAL A 123 -4.03 10.17 11.46
CA VAL A 123 -2.59 10.36 11.34
C VAL A 123 -1.90 9.01 11.22
N SER A 124 -0.99 8.88 10.27
CA SER A 124 -0.28 7.61 10.03
C SER A 124 1.16 7.80 9.59
N TYR A 125 1.93 6.73 9.75
CA TYR A 125 3.33 6.65 9.39
C TYR A 125 3.66 5.28 8.82
N ALA A 126 4.22 5.28 7.61
CA ALA A 126 4.70 4.08 6.93
C ALA A 126 6.22 4.11 6.72
N LEU A 127 6.83 2.96 6.99
CA LEU A 127 8.24 2.66 6.75
C LEU A 127 8.31 1.39 5.91
N GLY A 128 8.94 1.46 4.74
CA GLY A 128 9.28 0.31 3.92
C GLY A 128 10.79 0.19 3.79
N SER A 129 11.34 -1.02 3.79
CA SER A 129 12.76 -1.18 3.62
C SER A 129 13.20 -0.85 2.19
N GLY A 130 14.42 -0.32 2.04
CA GLY A 130 15.04 0.00 0.75
C GLY A 130 16.34 -0.76 0.51
N ASP A 131 16.98 -0.46 -0.62
CA ASP A 131 18.33 -0.94 -0.97
C ASP A 131 19.24 0.21 -1.44
N ASP A 132 20.54 0.08 -1.21
CA ASP A 132 21.57 1.09 -1.54
C ASP A 132 22.23 0.83 -2.91
N GLU A 133 21.47 0.27 -3.86
CA GLU A 133 21.90 -0.14 -5.22
C GLU A 133 22.63 0.99 -5.99
N LEU A 134 22.45 2.24 -5.55
CA LEU A 134 23.16 3.46 -5.92
C LEU A 134 24.69 3.45 -5.88
N THR A 135 25.31 2.52 -5.17
CA THR A 135 26.78 2.47 -5.04
C THR A 135 27.46 1.62 -6.12
N LEU A 136 26.69 0.96 -6.99
CA LEU A 136 27.24 0.00 -7.95
C LEU A 136 27.59 0.67 -9.29
N PRO A 137 28.82 0.47 -9.81
CA PRO A 137 29.18 0.87 -11.15
C PRO A 137 28.25 0.24 -12.20
N ALA A 138 28.01 0.96 -13.30
CA ALA A 138 27.23 0.46 -14.43
C ALA A 138 27.74 -0.92 -14.89
N GLY A 139 26.82 -1.88 -15.02
CA GLY A 139 27.13 -3.26 -15.41
C GLY A 139 27.47 -4.22 -14.25
N GLN A 140 27.50 -3.75 -13.00
CA GLN A 140 27.61 -4.63 -11.83
C GLN A 140 26.23 -4.97 -11.27
N GLN A 141 26.01 -6.27 -11.02
CA GLN A 141 24.82 -6.74 -10.33
C GLN A 141 24.96 -6.53 -8.82
N PRO A 142 23.89 -6.14 -8.12
CA PRO A 142 23.93 -6.03 -6.67
C PRO A 142 24.27 -7.37 -6.02
N GLN A 143 25.21 -7.32 -5.08
CA GLN A 143 25.57 -8.46 -4.24
C GLN A 143 24.51 -8.59 -3.14
N GLY A 144 23.98 -9.80 -2.92
CA GLY A 144 23.04 -10.08 -1.85
C GLY A 144 21.56 -9.84 -2.20
N ALA A 145 20.71 -10.05 -1.19
CA ALA A 145 19.26 -9.98 -1.34
C ALA A 145 18.76 -8.55 -1.63
N ASP A 146 17.68 -8.44 -2.39
CA ASP A 146 16.94 -7.20 -2.62
C ASP A 146 16.24 -6.80 -1.31
N GLY A 147 16.62 -5.65 -0.76
CA GLY A 147 16.07 -5.08 0.47
C GLY A 147 14.84 -4.20 0.25
N THR A 148 14.42 -3.95 -0.99
CA THR A 148 13.27 -3.09 -1.28
C THR A 148 11.96 -3.81 -0.97
N PHE A 149 11.24 -3.34 0.04
CA PHE A 149 9.94 -3.91 0.39
C PHE A 149 8.91 -3.58 -0.68
N ARG A 150 8.15 -4.58 -1.10
CA ARG A 150 7.01 -4.43 -2.00
C ARG A 150 5.77 -5.03 -1.36
N GLN A 151 4.70 -4.26 -1.42
CA GLN A 151 3.39 -4.81 -1.12
C GLN A 151 2.99 -5.79 -2.25
N SER A 152 2.37 -6.93 -1.89
CA SER A 152 2.08 -8.10 -2.75
C SER A 152 1.40 -7.88 -4.13
N GLY A 153 0.82 -6.71 -4.37
CA GLY A 153 -0.10 -6.43 -5.49
C GLY A 153 -1.53 -6.95 -5.27
N LEU A 154 -1.74 -7.84 -4.28
CA LEU A 154 -3.05 -8.34 -3.86
C LEU A 154 -3.72 -7.44 -2.82
N GLN A 155 -2.92 -6.60 -2.15
CA GLN A 155 -3.44 -5.54 -1.29
C GLN A 155 -4.26 -4.56 -2.13
N ARG A 156 -5.44 -4.22 -1.64
CA ARG A 156 -6.27 -3.18 -2.24
C ARG A 156 -5.91 -1.84 -1.60
N ASN A 157 -4.70 -1.34 -1.83
CA ASN A 157 -4.33 0.03 -1.48
C ASN A 157 -4.93 0.98 -2.50
N ARG A 158 -6.25 0.92 -2.63
CA ARG A 158 -6.95 1.50 -3.76
C ARG A 158 -7.27 2.97 -3.47
N ALA A 159 -6.31 3.84 -3.76
CA ALA A 159 -6.60 4.89 -4.73
C ALA A 159 -6.66 4.19 -6.11
N SER A 160 -7.70 4.43 -6.90
CA SER A 160 -7.75 3.92 -8.29
C SER A 160 -8.22 4.99 -9.22
N LEU A 161 -7.51 5.21 -10.33
CA LEU A 161 -8.04 5.92 -11.49
C LEU A 161 -8.19 4.98 -12.69
N ASN A 162 -9.42 4.47 -12.87
CA ASN A 162 -10.11 4.17 -14.14
C ASN A 162 -11.31 3.23 -13.89
N GLY A 163 -12.34 3.80 -13.25
CA GLY A 163 -13.67 3.20 -13.16
C GLY A 163 -14.03 2.74 -11.75
N VAL A 164 -14.64 3.65 -10.98
CA VAL A 164 -15.26 3.46 -9.65
C VAL A 164 -14.24 3.40 -8.50
N VAL A 165 -13.99 4.57 -7.93
CA VAL A 165 -13.17 4.77 -6.73
C VAL A 165 -13.88 4.20 -5.50
N SER A 166 -13.18 3.34 -4.77
CA SER A 166 -13.48 3.01 -3.37
C SER A 166 -12.16 3.12 -2.59
N PHE A 167 -11.95 4.23 -1.91
CA PHE A 167 -10.85 4.35 -0.95
C PHE A 167 -11.12 3.40 0.21
N ARG A 168 -10.25 2.41 0.37
CA ARG A 168 -10.11 1.60 1.58
C ARG A 168 -8.61 1.53 1.87
N TYR A 169 -8.09 2.52 2.57
CA TYR A 169 -6.88 2.25 3.36
C TYR A 169 -7.36 1.45 4.57
N TYR A 170 -6.90 0.21 4.66
CA TYR A 170 -7.18 -0.78 5.71
C TYR A 170 -8.55 -0.69 6.40
N GLY A 171 -9.60 -1.19 5.75
CA GLY A 171 -10.80 -1.68 6.44
C GLY A 171 -11.75 -0.65 7.05
N GLU A 172 -11.47 0.65 6.96
CA GLU A 172 -12.43 1.67 7.41
C GLU A 172 -13.37 2.08 6.27
N VAL A 173 -14.68 2.07 6.55
CA VAL A 173 -15.64 2.87 5.80
C VAL A 173 -15.28 4.31 6.11
N LEU A 174 -14.78 5.05 5.11
CA LEU A 174 -14.59 6.49 5.28
C LEU A 174 -15.95 7.11 5.54
N ASP A 175 -16.03 7.85 6.65
CA ASP A 175 -17.19 8.64 6.98
C ASP A 175 -17.24 9.82 5.98
N PRO A 176 -18.40 10.48 5.80
CA PRO A 176 -18.52 11.56 4.84
C PRO A 176 -17.61 12.76 5.12
N GLU A 177 -16.81 12.81 6.20
CA GLU A 177 -16.07 14.02 6.60
C GLU A 177 -14.71 13.65 7.21
N ASP A 178 -13.79 13.19 6.36
CA ASP A 178 -12.52 12.61 6.78
C ASP A 178 -11.31 13.44 6.32
N LEU A 179 -10.39 13.71 7.24
CA LEU A 179 -9.07 14.28 6.95
C LEU A 179 -7.97 13.31 7.36
N LEU A 180 -7.11 12.92 6.41
CA LEU A 180 -6.00 12.01 6.61
C LEU A 180 -4.67 12.74 6.38
N PHE A 181 -3.71 12.48 7.25
CA PHE A 181 -2.31 12.84 7.05
C PHE A 181 -1.43 11.59 7.13
N HIS A 182 -0.65 11.33 6.09
CA HIS A 182 0.27 10.21 6.01
C HIS A 182 1.70 10.70 5.80
N ARG A 183 2.68 10.09 6.48
CA ARG A 183 4.11 10.29 6.20
C ARG A 183 4.80 8.99 5.75
N TYR A 184 5.58 9.10 4.67
CA TYR A 184 6.27 7.97 4.04
C TYR A 184 7.79 8.09 4.19
N ARG A 185 8.45 6.98 4.52
CA ARG A 185 9.91 6.89 4.67
C ARG A 185 10.46 5.53 4.23
N GLN A 186 11.69 5.50 3.73
CA GLN A 186 12.50 4.30 3.56
C GLN A 186 13.44 4.11 4.78
N ASP A 187 13.78 2.87 5.15
CA ASP A 187 14.83 2.67 6.16
C ASP A 187 16.22 2.98 5.60
N VAL A 188 16.47 2.53 4.38
CA VAL A 188 17.65 2.69 3.53
C VAL A 188 17.21 3.48 2.30
N PRO A 189 17.85 4.61 1.99
CA PRO A 189 17.55 5.37 0.78
C PRO A 189 17.68 4.50 -0.48
N SER A 190 16.64 4.47 -1.32
CA SER A 190 16.65 3.74 -2.59
C SER A 190 16.04 4.59 -3.69
N GLN A 191 16.58 4.47 -4.90
CA GLN A 191 16.01 5.10 -6.10
C GLN A 191 14.74 4.42 -6.59
N ARG A 192 14.42 3.26 -6.02
CA ARG A 192 13.32 2.44 -6.50
C ARG A 192 12.12 2.61 -5.57
N LEU A 193 11.04 3.09 -6.16
CA LEU A 193 9.69 2.94 -5.64
C LEU A 193 8.92 2.05 -6.59
N GLU A 194 8.07 1.20 -6.04
CA GLU A 194 7.37 0.18 -6.81
C GLU A 194 5.91 0.19 -6.37
N ASN A 195 5.00 -0.04 -7.32
CA ASN A 195 3.55 0.08 -7.11
C ASN A 195 3.11 1.46 -6.60
N THR A 196 3.73 2.53 -7.08
CA THR A 196 3.33 3.92 -6.85
C THR A 196 2.78 4.55 -8.13
N GLU A 197 1.91 5.54 -8.00
CA GLU A 197 1.44 6.40 -9.11
C GLU A 197 2.34 7.64 -9.30
N LEU A 198 3.43 7.76 -8.54
CA LEU A 198 4.40 8.83 -8.74
C LEU A 198 5.21 8.59 -10.02
N ASP A 199 5.23 9.58 -10.90
CA ASP A 199 6.01 9.57 -12.16
C ASP A 199 7.51 9.81 -11.94
N ALA A 200 7.92 10.12 -10.70
CA ALA A 200 9.29 10.40 -10.33
C ALA A 200 9.83 9.31 -9.39
N ASN A 201 11.09 8.95 -9.61
CA ASN A 201 11.85 8.10 -8.70
C ASN A 201 12.63 8.96 -7.69
N PRO A 202 12.82 8.48 -6.46
CA PRO A 202 13.73 9.12 -5.52
C PRO A 202 15.17 9.15 -6.06
N SER A 203 15.95 10.10 -5.55
CA SER A 203 17.40 10.19 -5.76
C SER A 203 18.18 9.06 -5.11
N GLY A 204 17.59 8.39 -4.11
CA GLY A 204 18.20 7.38 -3.22
C GLY A 204 19.31 7.94 -2.31
N LEU A 205 19.32 9.26 -2.06
CA LEU A 205 20.29 9.90 -1.16
C LEU A 205 19.71 10.21 0.23
N ASP A 206 18.39 10.25 0.35
CA ASP A 206 17.68 10.54 1.59
C ASP A 206 16.48 9.59 1.73
N PRO A 207 16.19 9.08 2.94
CA PRO A 207 15.10 8.13 3.12
C PRO A 207 13.70 8.77 3.16
N ARG A 208 13.59 10.11 3.25
CA ARG A 208 12.30 10.79 3.49
C ARG A 208 11.55 11.00 2.18
N LEU A 209 10.63 10.08 1.88
CA LEU A 209 9.83 10.10 0.66
C LEU A 209 8.87 11.29 0.61
N GLY A 210 8.19 11.61 1.71
CA GLY A 210 7.28 12.76 1.73
C GLY A 210 6.11 12.60 2.66
N SER A 211 5.08 13.41 2.43
CA SER A 211 3.82 13.35 3.17
C SER A 211 2.63 13.64 2.27
N GLU A 212 1.48 13.09 2.63
CA GLU A 212 0.23 13.22 1.91
C GLU A 212 -0.88 13.71 2.83
N TRP A 213 -1.74 14.55 2.28
CA TRP A 213 -2.99 14.98 2.91
C TRP A 213 -4.15 14.54 2.03
N ASP A 214 -5.10 13.81 2.60
CA ASP A 214 -6.35 13.47 1.91
C ASP A 214 -7.55 14.07 2.64
N LEU A 215 -8.50 14.57 1.86
CA LEU A 215 -9.79 15.07 2.33
C LEU A 215 -10.90 14.32 1.61
N VAL A 216 -11.84 13.77 2.37
CA VAL A 216 -13.09 13.19 1.85
C VAL A 216 -14.27 13.95 2.40
N VAL A 217 -15.14 14.38 1.49
CA VAL A 217 -16.41 15.03 1.80
C VAL A 217 -17.54 14.28 1.10
N GLY A 218 -18.54 13.85 1.86
CA GLY A 218 -19.72 13.12 1.42
C GLY A 218 -20.98 13.93 1.69
N TYR A 219 -21.92 13.85 0.76
CA TYR A 219 -23.20 14.52 0.84
C TYR A 219 -24.30 13.58 0.37
N GLU A 220 -25.12 13.12 1.32
CA GLU A 220 -26.26 12.23 1.08
C GLU A 220 -27.54 12.89 1.61
N PRO A 221 -28.12 13.87 0.88
CA PRO A 221 -29.34 14.56 1.33
C PRO A 221 -30.56 13.64 1.38
N ARG A 222 -30.53 12.55 0.59
CA ARG A 222 -31.59 11.53 0.50
C ARG A 222 -30.96 10.19 0.11
N LYS A 223 -31.64 9.07 0.40
CA LYS A 223 -31.12 7.72 0.17
C LYS A 223 -30.88 7.39 -1.31
N GLU A 224 -31.54 8.12 -2.19
CA GLU A 224 -31.49 7.98 -3.65
C GLU A 224 -30.28 8.66 -4.28
N PHE A 225 -29.61 9.58 -3.56
CA PHE A 225 -28.51 10.36 -4.08
C PHE A 225 -27.37 10.50 -3.07
N GLU A 226 -26.18 10.09 -3.50
CA GLU A 226 -24.93 10.22 -2.76
C GLU A 226 -23.90 10.92 -3.64
N LEU A 227 -23.33 12.01 -3.15
CA LEU A 227 -22.18 12.70 -3.74
C LEU A 227 -20.96 12.51 -2.82
N ARG A 228 -19.81 12.19 -3.40
CA ARG A 228 -18.54 12.11 -2.68
C ARG A 228 -17.48 12.89 -3.45
N LEU A 229 -16.80 13.80 -2.77
CA LEU A 229 -15.60 14.49 -3.21
C LEU A 229 -14.42 13.90 -2.43
N THR A 230 -13.34 13.61 -3.15
CA THR A 230 -12.06 13.25 -2.53
C THR A 230 -10.96 14.07 -3.17
N GLY A 231 -10.08 14.64 -2.36
CA GLY A 231 -8.87 15.31 -2.80
C GLY A 231 -7.66 14.77 -2.05
N GLY A 232 -6.58 14.50 -2.76
CA GLY A 232 -5.29 14.10 -2.19
C GLY A 232 -4.19 15.06 -2.65
N TYR A 233 -3.29 15.42 -1.74
CA TYR A 233 -2.15 16.30 -1.97
C TYR A 233 -0.88 15.64 -1.44
N PHE A 234 0.02 15.24 -2.35
CA PHE A 234 1.31 14.67 -2.02
C PHE A 234 2.41 15.73 -2.12
N GLN A 235 3.15 15.91 -1.03
CA GLN A 235 4.33 16.76 -0.95
C GLN A 235 5.59 15.89 -0.93
N PRO A 236 6.43 15.95 -2.00
CA PRO A 236 7.71 15.27 -2.03
C PRO A 236 8.61 15.69 -0.86
N GLY A 237 9.25 14.69 -0.26
CA GLY A 237 10.28 14.85 0.74
C GLY A 237 11.68 14.93 0.12
N ARG A 238 12.70 14.89 0.98
CA ARG A 238 14.11 15.04 0.58
C ARG A 238 14.66 13.86 -0.24
N ALA A 239 13.93 12.75 -0.30
CA ALA A 239 14.28 11.65 -1.17
C ALA A 239 14.21 12.06 -2.65
N PHE A 240 13.38 13.04 -3.00
CA PHE A 240 13.23 13.53 -4.38
C PHE A 240 14.16 14.71 -4.69
N PRO A 241 14.42 14.97 -5.99
CA PRO A 241 15.13 16.17 -6.44
C PRO A 241 14.52 17.47 -5.90
N ALA A 242 15.33 18.51 -5.73
CA ALA A 242 14.90 19.78 -5.15
C ALA A 242 13.86 20.54 -6.01
N ASP A 243 13.77 20.21 -7.29
CA ASP A 243 12.79 20.71 -8.26
C ASP A 243 11.54 19.83 -8.38
N ALA A 244 11.45 18.73 -7.61
CA ALA A 244 10.25 17.91 -7.58
C ALA A 244 9.05 18.71 -7.05
N THR A 245 7.97 18.72 -7.81
CA THR A 245 6.74 19.45 -7.48
C THR A 245 5.74 18.55 -6.75
N SER A 246 4.85 19.17 -5.99
CA SER A 246 3.75 18.45 -5.35
C SER A 246 2.78 17.85 -6.37
N SER A 247 2.21 16.69 -6.05
CA SER A 247 1.16 16.04 -6.84
C SER A 247 -0.21 16.25 -6.18
N THR A 248 -1.26 16.28 -6.98
CA THR A 248 -2.64 16.42 -6.50
C THR A 248 -3.57 15.56 -7.33
N ILE A 249 -4.51 14.89 -6.67
CA ILE A 249 -5.55 14.11 -7.30
C ILE A 249 -6.90 14.51 -6.72
N THR A 250 -7.92 14.64 -7.57
CA THR A 250 -9.28 14.93 -7.13
C THR A 250 -10.25 13.99 -7.83
N THR A 251 -11.16 13.40 -7.07
CA THR A 251 -12.24 12.55 -7.57
C THR A 251 -13.58 13.10 -7.14
N VAL A 252 -14.54 13.11 -8.07
CA VAL A 252 -15.95 13.32 -7.78
C VAL A 252 -16.73 12.07 -8.16
N GLN A 253 -17.53 11.55 -7.22
CA GLN A 253 -18.40 10.40 -7.44
C GLN A 253 -19.83 10.78 -7.11
N ALA A 254 -20.75 10.55 -8.04
CA ALA A 254 -22.19 10.66 -7.81
C ALA A 254 -22.82 9.28 -8.00
N LYS A 255 -23.66 8.85 -7.05
CA LYS A 255 -24.39 7.59 -7.09
C LYS A 255 -25.88 7.87 -6.97
N PHE A 256 -26.63 7.32 -7.93
CA PHE A 256 -28.09 7.36 -7.95
C PHE A 256 -28.63 5.96 -7.69
N ARG A 257 -29.63 5.85 -6.81
CA ARG A 257 -30.35 4.61 -6.53
C ARG A 257 -31.78 4.79 -7.01
N PHE A 258 -32.26 3.84 -7.81
CA PHE A 258 -33.62 3.79 -8.37
C PHE A 258 -34.39 2.64 -7.73
#